data_AF-A0A924JPG8-F1
#
_entry.id   AF-A0A924JPG8-F1
#
_cell.length_a   1.000
_cell.length_b   1.000
_cell.length_c   1.000
_cell.angle_alpha   90.00
_cell.angle_beta   90.00
_cell.angle_gamma   90.00
#
_symmetry.space_group_name_H-M   'P 1'
#
loop_
_entity.id
_entity.type
_entity.pdbx_description
1 polymer ?
#
loop_
_entity_poly.entity_id
_entity_poly.type
_entity_poly.pdbx_seq_one_letter_code
_entity_poly.pdbx_strand_id
1 'polypeptide(L)'
;MNVAVGVLILLMACSTTKTNEAVPVTTNKNIGNAEKEVVNIINDYRRKKGLSPLKAVAHITDEAETHSSNMASQKTGFGHAGFEQRFDRLKKKIPGVTNAAENVAYGNITTEKIVDGWLHSPGHKKNIEGNYNLTGVGIKKNSKGVLFYTQIFLYQKQ
;
A
#
# COMPACT_ATOMS: atom_id res chain seq x y z
N MET A 1 4.71 -49.30 -60.31
CA MET A 1 3.47 -48.74 -60.88
C MET A 1 2.57 -48.28 -59.74
N ASN A 2 2.00 -47.10 -59.92
CA ASN A 2 1.00 -46.37 -59.11
C ASN A 2 1.44 -45.72 -57.80
N VAL A 3 1.94 -44.50 -58.01
CA VAL A 3 1.87 -43.34 -57.12
C VAL A 3 0.40 -42.93 -56.93
N ALA A 4 0.00 -42.59 -55.71
CA ALA A 4 -1.14 -41.71 -55.46
C ALA A 4 -0.75 -40.70 -54.38
N VAL A 5 -0.51 -39.47 -54.83
CA VAL A 5 -0.36 -38.26 -54.04
C VAL A 5 -1.78 -37.68 -53.81
N GLY A 6 -2.10 -37.32 -52.57
CA GLY A 6 -3.30 -36.57 -52.22
C GLY A 6 -2.94 -35.46 -51.23
N VAL A 7 -3.11 -34.22 -51.67
CA VAL A 7 -2.67 -32.97 -51.01
C VAL A 7 -3.84 -32.32 -50.25
N LEU A 8 -3.53 -31.88 -49.02
CA LEU A 8 -3.97 -30.66 -48.28
C LEU A 8 -5.45 -30.24 -48.26
N ILE A 9 -6.04 -30.17 -47.06
CA ILE A 9 -6.79 -28.99 -46.56
C ILE A 9 -6.47 -28.79 -45.07
N LEU A 10 -5.98 -27.59 -44.76
CA LEU A 10 -5.79 -27.00 -43.43
C LEU A 10 -7.09 -26.30 -43.00
N LEU A 11 -7.60 -26.56 -41.79
CA LEU A 11 -8.42 -25.58 -41.05
C LEU A 11 -8.14 -25.65 -39.54
N MET A 12 -7.89 -24.45 -39.00
CA MET A 12 -7.67 -24.11 -37.60
C MET A 12 -8.87 -24.43 -36.70
N ALA A 13 -8.60 -24.84 -35.46
CA ALA A 13 -9.43 -24.46 -34.32
C ALA A 13 -8.53 -24.13 -33.12
N CYS A 14 -8.24 -22.84 -32.99
CA CYS A 14 -7.78 -22.24 -31.75
C CYS A 14 -8.98 -22.15 -30.81
N SER A 15 -8.85 -22.62 -29.57
CA SER A 15 -9.67 -22.14 -28.46
C SER A 15 -8.89 -22.31 -27.17
N THR A 16 -8.04 -21.32 -26.92
CA THR A 16 -7.55 -20.96 -25.60
C THR A 16 -8.72 -20.51 -24.75
N THR A 17 -9.26 -21.39 -23.90
CA THR A 17 -10.05 -20.93 -22.76
C THR A 17 -9.08 -20.47 -21.69
N LYS A 18 -8.75 -19.18 -21.79
CA LYS A 18 -8.13 -18.40 -20.70
C LYS A 18 -8.92 -18.67 -19.42
N THR A 19 -8.24 -19.20 -18.42
CA THR A 19 -8.66 -19.08 -17.03
C THR A 19 -8.82 -17.59 -16.73
N ASN A 20 -10.05 -17.10 -16.70
CA ASN A 20 -10.37 -15.86 -16.02
C ASN A 20 -10.26 -16.14 -14.51
N GLU A 21 -9.02 -16.11 -14.00
CA GLU A 21 -8.83 -15.81 -12.58
C GLU A 21 -9.29 -14.36 -12.39
N ALA A 22 -10.54 -14.20 -11.97
CA ALA A 22 -11.03 -12.93 -11.51
C ALA A 22 -10.13 -12.48 -10.35
N VAL A 23 -9.40 -11.37 -10.57
CA VAL A 23 -8.66 -10.68 -9.50
C VAL A 23 -9.62 -10.53 -8.32
N PRO A 24 -9.32 -11.06 -7.13
CA PRO A 24 -10.26 -11.04 -6.03
C PRO A 24 -10.62 -9.59 -5.75
N VAL A 25 -11.93 -9.29 -5.76
CA VAL A 25 -12.43 -7.97 -5.39
C VAL A 25 -12.02 -7.76 -3.92
N THR A 26 -10.92 -7.04 -3.70
CA THR A 26 -10.50 -6.67 -2.35
C THR A 26 -11.62 -5.87 -1.70
N THR A 27 -12.27 -6.46 -0.69
CA THR A 27 -13.37 -5.86 0.07
C THR A 27 -12.81 -4.88 1.11
N ASN A 28 -13.64 -3.99 1.64
CA ASN A 28 -13.22 -3.06 2.70
C ASN A 28 -12.69 -3.78 3.95
N LYS A 29 -13.23 -4.95 4.29
CA LYS A 29 -12.73 -5.78 5.39
C LYS A 29 -11.32 -6.31 5.10
N ASN A 30 -11.04 -6.71 3.85
CA ASN A 30 -9.72 -7.14 3.43
C ASN A 30 -8.71 -5.99 3.44
N ILE A 31 -9.15 -4.77 3.11
CA ILE A 31 -8.31 -3.57 3.18
C ILE A 31 -7.94 -3.25 4.63
N GLY A 32 -8.90 -3.25 5.56
CA GLY A 32 -8.58 -3.03 6.98
C GLY A 32 -7.66 -4.10 7.58
N ASN A 33 -7.79 -5.36 7.12
CA ASN A 33 -6.83 -6.42 7.47
C ASN A 33 -5.43 -6.12 6.92
N ALA A 34 -5.33 -5.65 5.67
CA ALA A 34 -4.07 -5.28 5.03
C ALA A 34 -3.38 -4.09 5.73
N GLU A 35 -4.14 -3.08 6.17
CA GLU A 35 -3.59 -1.95 6.95
C GLU A 35 -2.94 -2.43 8.25
N LYS A 36 -3.62 -3.33 8.97
CA LYS A 36 -3.10 -3.94 10.20
C LYS A 36 -1.86 -4.80 9.92
N GLU A 37 -1.87 -5.54 8.83
CA GLU A 37 -0.75 -6.37 8.39
C GLU A 37 0.50 -5.55 8.09
N VAL A 38 0.38 -4.42 7.38
CA VAL A 38 1.50 -3.48 7.15
C VAL A 38 2.11 -3.01 8.47
N VAL A 39 1.28 -2.61 9.44
CA VAL A 39 1.77 -2.17 10.76
C VAL A 39 2.50 -3.31 11.49
N ASN A 40 1.98 -4.54 11.41
CA ASN A 40 2.59 -5.70 12.05
C ASN A 40 3.97 -6.01 11.46
N ILE A 41 4.09 -6.06 10.13
CA ILE A 41 5.36 -6.34 9.43
C ILE A 41 6.40 -5.28 9.79
N ILE A 42 5.99 -4.00 9.84
CA ILE A 42 6.88 -2.91 10.22
C ILE A 42 7.30 -2.99 11.69
N ASN A 43 6.39 -3.36 12.59
CA ASN A 43 6.73 -3.55 14.00
C ASN A 43 7.63 -4.76 14.22
N ASP A 44 7.46 -5.84 13.45
CA ASP A 44 8.40 -6.97 13.43
C ASP A 44 9.79 -6.53 12.99
N TYR A 45 9.87 -5.75 11.91
CA TYR A 45 11.13 -5.16 11.46
C TYR A 45 11.78 -4.28 12.54
N ARG A 46 11.00 -3.35 13.14
CA ARG A 46 11.47 -2.45 14.20
C ARG A 46 11.99 -3.23 15.41
N ARG A 47 11.28 -4.28 15.86
CA ARG A 47 11.74 -5.16 16.94
C ARG A 47 13.08 -5.83 16.61
N LYS A 48 13.24 -6.36 15.40
CA LYS A 48 14.50 -6.97 14.94
C LYS A 48 15.67 -5.98 14.90
N LYS A 49 15.38 -4.67 14.79
CA LYS A 49 16.35 -3.58 14.85
C LYS A 49 16.57 -3.01 16.26
N GLY A 50 15.89 -3.53 17.28
CA GLY A 50 15.94 -2.97 18.64
C GLY A 50 15.19 -1.65 18.80
N LEU A 51 14.30 -1.31 17.86
CA LEU A 51 13.47 -0.10 17.92
C LEU A 51 12.11 -0.41 18.57
N SER A 52 11.60 0.56 19.33
CA SER A 52 10.26 0.45 19.94
C SER A 52 9.16 0.29 18.88
N PRO A 53 8.16 -0.56 19.10
CA PRO A 53 7.04 -0.70 18.18
C PRO A 53 6.20 0.58 18.14
N LEU A 54 5.58 0.82 16.98
CA LEU A 54 4.63 1.91 16.76
C LEU A 54 3.23 1.48 17.20
N LYS A 55 2.51 2.37 17.88
CA LYS A 55 1.10 2.19 18.22
C LYS A 55 0.22 2.68 17.07
N ALA A 56 -0.63 1.81 16.53
CA ALA A 56 -1.63 2.20 15.55
C ALA A 56 -2.70 3.09 16.20
N VAL A 57 -3.04 4.21 15.55
CA VAL A 57 -4.07 5.16 16.02
C VAL A 57 -5.07 5.43 14.89
N ALA A 58 -6.36 5.25 15.19
CA ALA A 58 -7.46 5.36 14.22
C ALA A 58 -7.45 6.70 13.47
N HIS A 59 -7.29 7.82 14.17
CA HIS A 59 -7.24 9.14 13.52
C HIS A 59 -6.10 9.30 12.51
N ILE A 60 -4.97 8.61 12.70
CA ILE A 60 -3.86 8.62 11.75
C ILE A 60 -4.20 7.77 10.52
N THR A 61 -4.84 6.61 10.74
CA THR A 61 -5.35 5.76 9.66
C THR A 61 -6.39 6.49 8.82
N ASP A 62 -7.37 7.16 9.42
CA ASP A 62 -8.39 7.92 8.69
C ASP A 62 -7.78 9.00 7.78
N GLU A 63 -6.75 9.70 8.28
CA GLU A 63 -6.06 10.74 7.52
C GLU A 63 -5.21 10.14 6.38
N ALA A 64 -4.55 9.01 6.63
CA ALA A 64 -3.79 8.27 5.62
C ALA A 64 -4.71 7.70 4.54
N GLU A 65 -5.88 7.17 4.91
CA GLU A 65 -6.90 6.68 3.97
C GLU A 65 -7.44 7.80 3.10
N THR A 66 -7.67 8.98 3.69
CA THR A 66 -8.11 10.17 2.95
C THR A 66 -7.10 10.54 1.87
N HIS A 67 -5.80 10.52 2.19
CA HIS A 67 -4.75 10.78 1.20
C HIS A 67 -4.69 9.71 0.12
N SER A 68 -4.72 8.43 0.50
CA SER A 68 -4.77 7.31 -0.45
C SER A 68 -5.99 7.38 -1.36
N SER A 69 -7.14 7.78 -0.83
CA SER A 69 -8.38 8.01 -1.60
C SER A 69 -8.18 9.12 -2.63
N ASN A 70 -7.59 10.24 -2.22
CA ASN A 70 -7.34 11.37 -3.11
C ASN A 70 -6.34 11.02 -4.23
N MET A 71 -5.31 10.22 -3.93
CA MET A 71 -4.39 9.70 -4.95
C MET A 71 -5.12 8.72 -5.89
N ALA A 72 -5.90 7.79 -5.34
CA ALA A 72 -6.64 6.79 -6.10
C ALA A 72 -7.70 7.43 -7.03
N SER A 73 -8.33 8.52 -6.59
CA SER A 73 -9.32 9.27 -7.37
C SER A 73 -8.71 10.41 -8.19
N GLN A 74 -7.37 10.54 -8.22
CA GLN A 74 -6.65 11.60 -8.93
C GLN A 74 -7.03 13.04 -8.54
N LYS A 75 -7.59 13.23 -7.33
CA LYS A 75 -7.79 14.57 -6.74
C LYS A 75 -6.46 15.23 -6.37
N THR A 76 -5.44 14.41 -6.14
CA THR A 76 -4.06 14.83 -5.99
C THR A 76 -3.13 13.87 -6.75
N GLY A 77 -1.95 14.34 -7.13
CA GLY A 77 -0.93 13.49 -7.74
C GLY A 77 -0.37 12.48 -6.73
N PHE A 78 0.22 11.39 -7.25
CA PHE A 78 0.96 10.47 -6.39
C PHE A 78 2.15 11.20 -5.75
N GLY A 79 2.25 11.15 -4.43
CA GLY A 79 3.32 11.80 -3.67
C GLY A 79 2.83 12.39 -2.36
N HIS A 80 3.56 13.38 -1.86
CA HIS A 80 3.40 13.94 -0.52
C HIS A 80 2.62 15.27 -0.50
N ALA A 81 2.01 15.68 -1.62
CA ALA A 81 1.27 16.93 -1.71
C ALA A 81 0.24 17.05 -0.57
N GLY A 82 0.28 18.17 0.16
CA GLY A 82 -0.61 18.41 1.29
C GLY A 82 -0.18 17.81 2.64
N PHE A 83 1.06 17.29 2.76
CA PHE A 83 1.53 16.61 3.99
C PHE A 83 1.48 17.52 5.22
N GLU A 84 1.95 18.77 5.12
CA GLU A 84 1.91 19.70 6.26
C GLU A 84 0.47 19.94 6.75
N GLN A 85 -0.49 20.04 5.84
CA GLN A 85 -1.90 20.20 6.19
C GLN A 85 -2.49 18.93 6.83
N ARG A 86 -2.07 17.73 6.39
CA ARG A 86 -2.42 16.46 7.07
C ARG A 86 -1.86 16.45 8.48
N PHE A 87 -0.60 16.84 8.64
CA PHE A 87 0.06 16.91 9.93
C PHE A 87 -0.63 17.90 10.88
N ASP A 88 -1.00 19.09 10.40
CA ASP A 88 -1.76 20.08 11.17
C ASP A 88 -3.12 19.56 11.63
N ARG A 89 -3.84 18.81 10.79
CA ARG A 89 -5.10 18.16 11.19
C ARG A 89 -4.88 17.11 12.27
N LEU A 90 -3.80 16.33 12.17
CA LEU A 90 -3.48 15.31 13.17
C LEU A 90 -3.06 15.91 14.51
N LYS A 91 -2.26 16.99 14.52
CA LYS A 91 -1.89 17.70 15.76
C LYS A 91 -3.12 18.20 16.54
N LYS A 92 -4.17 18.62 15.84
CA LYS A 92 -5.43 19.06 16.48
C LYS A 92 -6.19 17.90 17.14
N LYS A 93 -6.05 16.68 16.63
CA LYS A 93 -6.69 15.46 17.17
C LYS A 93 -5.84 14.74 18.21
N ILE A 94 -4.52 14.91 18.16
CA ILE A 94 -3.54 14.19 18.98
C ILE A 94 -2.60 15.22 19.63
N PRO A 95 -2.95 15.75 20.81
CA PRO A 95 -2.12 16.71 21.52
C PRO A 95 -0.72 16.14 21.83
N GLY A 96 0.29 17.02 21.87
CA GLY A 96 1.66 16.64 22.23
C GLY A 96 2.49 16.03 21.09
N VAL A 97 1.95 15.97 19.87
CA VAL A 97 2.70 15.54 18.69
C VAL A 97 3.66 16.66 18.24
N THR A 98 4.93 16.31 18.03
CA THR A 98 5.98 17.29 17.66
C THR A 98 6.74 16.96 16.39
N ASN A 99 6.61 15.74 15.86
CA ASN A 99 7.30 15.34 14.64
C ASN A 99 6.43 14.35 13.84
N ALA A 100 6.62 14.33 12.52
CA ALA A 100 5.92 13.44 11.61
C ALA A 100 6.80 13.00 10.45
N ALA A 101 6.40 11.90 9.81
CA ALA A 101 6.89 11.47 8.50
C ALA A 101 5.79 10.75 7.73
N GLU A 102 5.98 10.61 6.43
CA GLU A 102 5.05 9.88 5.55
C GLU A 102 5.80 9.00 4.57
N ASN A 103 5.31 7.78 4.40
CA ASN A 103 5.64 6.92 3.27
C ASN A 103 4.41 6.79 2.38
N VAL A 104 4.62 6.80 1.06
CA VAL A 104 3.57 6.50 0.08
C VAL A 104 4.04 5.40 -0.87
N ALA A 105 3.10 4.60 -1.36
CA ALA A 105 3.33 3.62 -2.41
C ALA A 105 2.05 3.37 -3.21
N TYR A 106 2.17 2.75 -4.37
CA TYR A 106 1.04 2.18 -5.08
C TYR A 106 1.46 0.90 -5.79
N GLY A 107 0.51 0.03 -6.07
CA GLY A 107 0.75 -1.20 -6.80
C GLY A 107 -0.19 -2.33 -6.38
N ASN A 108 -0.29 -3.33 -7.25
CA ASN A 108 -1.09 -4.54 -7.02
C ASN A 108 -0.20 -5.71 -6.60
N ILE A 109 0.46 -5.52 -5.46
CA ILE A 109 1.37 -6.50 -4.84
C ILE A 109 0.98 -6.67 -3.38
N THR A 110 1.54 -7.68 -2.72
CA THR A 110 1.22 -7.98 -1.33
C THR A 110 1.75 -6.90 -0.38
N THR A 111 1.19 -6.82 0.81
CA THR A 111 1.64 -5.92 1.89
C THR A 111 3.11 -6.13 2.25
N GLU A 112 3.61 -7.37 2.22
CA GLU A 112 5.04 -7.65 2.42
C GLU A 112 5.89 -7.00 1.34
N LYS A 113 5.45 -7.06 0.07
CA LYS A 113 6.19 -6.45 -1.04
C LYS A 113 6.15 -4.93 -1.00
N ILE A 114 5.07 -4.33 -0.51
CA ILE A 114 5.02 -2.88 -0.25
C ILE A 114 6.02 -2.49 0.84
N VAL A 115 6.01 -3.20 1.98
CA VAL A 115 6.94 -2.91 3.08
C VAL A 115 8.40 -3.16 2.67
N ASP A 116 8.66 -4.25 1.93
CA ASP A 116 9.98 -4.54 1.37
C ASP A 116 10.46 -3.42 0.44
N GLY A 117 9.58 -2.88 -0.41
CA GLY A 117 9.88 -1.72 -1.25
C GLY A 117 10.22 -0.46 -0.44
N TRP A 118 9.49 -0.21 0.66
CA TRP A 118 9.85 0.88 1.58
C TRP A 118 11.20 0.63 2.27
N LEU A 119 11.50 -0.60 2.68
CA LEU A 119 12.77 -0.92 3.34
C LEU A 119 13.99 -0.85 2.40
N HIS A 120 13.79 -1.07 1.09
CA HIS A 120 14.83 -0.90 0.08
C HIS A 120 15.03 0.56 -0.37
N SER A 121 14.11 1.47 -0.01
CA SER A 121 14.24 2.90 -0.29
C SER A 121 14.86 3.63 0.91
N PRO A 122 16.03 4.29 0.77
CA PRO A 122 16.69 4.96 1.90
C PRO A 122 15.81 5.97 2.63
N GLY A 123 15.01 6.75 1.89
CA GLY A 123 14.10 7.75 2.47
C GLY A 123 12.96 7.10 3.27
N HIS A 124 12.28 6.11 2.69
CA HIS A 124 11.19 5.42 3.37
C HIS A 124 11.67 4.60 4.57
N LYS A 125 12.82 3.94 4.44
CA LYS A 125 13.48 3.21 5.52
C LYS A 125 13.84 4.14 6.68
N LYS A 126 14.38 5.33 6.40
CA LYS A 126 14.67 6.34 7.42
C LYS A 126 13.43 6.70 8.22
N ASN A 127 12.26 6.81 7.57
CA ASN A 127 10.99 7.07 8.26
C ASN A 127 10.58 5.87 9.15
N ILE A 128 10.68 4.64 8.62
CA ILE A 128 10.38 3.41 9.35
C ILE A 128 11.29 3.22 10.57
N GLU A 129 12.56 3.62 10.49
CA GLU A 129 13.53 3.54 11.58
C GLU A 129 13.55 4.79 12.47
N GLY A 130 12.76 5.82 12.12
CA GLY A 130 12.73 7.10 12.82
C GLY A 130 12.20 6.99 14.26
N ASN A 131 12.51 8.02 15.05
CA ASN A 131 12.02 8.18 16.41
C ASN A 131 10.55 8.62 16.42
N TYR A 132 9.67 7.66 16.20
CA TYR A 132 8.22 7.79 16.23
C TYR A 132 7.64 6.72 17.17
N ASN A 133 6.44 6.98 17.70
CA ASN A 133 5.76 6.06 18.60
C ASN A 133 4.28 5.82 18.23
N LEU A 134 3.73 6.61 17.31
CA LEU A 134 2.40 6.40 16.74
C LEU A 134 2.48 6.21 15.23
N THR A 135 1.54 5.46 14.67
CA THR A 135 1.40 5.29 13.22
C THR A 135 -0.05 5.09 12.81
N GLY A 136 -0.33 5.26 11.53
CA GLY A 136 -1.55 4.85 10.87
C GLY A 136 -1.25 4.55 9.41
N VAL A 137 -1.89 3.53 8.88
CA VAL A 137 -1.78 3.11 7.48
C VAL A 137 -3.17 3.23 6.88
N GLY A 138 -3.26 3.84 5.70
CA GLY A 138 -4.48 3.92 4.92
C GLY A 138 -4.26 3.34 3.54
N ILE A 139 -5.17 2.48 3.09
CA ILE A 139 -5.08 1.81 1.80
C ILE A 139 -6.37 2.05 1.00
N LYS A 140 -6.26 2.53 -0.24
CA LYS A 140 -7.42 2.70 -1.13
C LYS A 140 -7.17 2.18 -2.53
N LYS A 141 -8.21 1.60 -3.11
CA LYS A 141 -8.21 1.02 -4.47
C LYS A 141 -8.82 2.01 -5.45
N ASN A 142 -8.17 2.22 -6.61
CA ASN A 142 -8.78 2.97 -7.70
C ASN A 142 -9.72 2.10 -8.56
N SER A 143 -10.37 2.70 -9.56
CA SER A 143 -11.29 2.00 -10.48
C SER A 143 -10.64 0.91 -11.32
N LYS A 144 -9.31 0.96 -11.50
CA LYS A 144 -8.51 -0.04 -12.23
C LYS A 144 -7.98 -1.14 -11.31
N GLY A 145 -8.39 -1.15 -10.05
CA GLY A 145 -7.94 -2.12 -9.06
C GLY A 145 -6.56 -1.83 -8.47
N VAL A 146 -5.91 -0.70 -8.81
CA VAL A 146 -4.60 -0.31 -8.26
C VAL A 146 -4.75 0.16 -6.82
N LEU A 147 -4.02 -0.46 -5.91
CA LEU A 147 -3.97 -0.03 -4.50
C LEU A 147 -2.96 1.11 -4.30
N PHE A 148 -3.35 2.09 -3.50
CA PHE A 148 -2.55 3.21 -3.02
C PHE A 148 -2.41 3.09 -1.52
N TYR A 149 -1.21 3.37 -1.03
CA TYR A 149 -0.81 3.19 0.35
C TYR A 149 -0.26 4.52 0.86
N THR A 150 -0.72 4.92 2.03
CA THR A 150 -0.12 6.00 2.82
C THR A 150 0.15 5.45 4.22
N GLN A 151 1.36 5.63 4.72
CA GLN A 151 1.67 5.42 6.13
C GLN A 151 2.16 6.73 6.71
N ILE A 152 1.55 7.15 7.82
CA ILE A 152 1.98 8.32 8.58
C ILE A 152 2.59 7.84 9.90
N PHE A 153 3.69 8.47 10.28
CA PHE A 153 4.38 8.27 11.54
C PHE A 153 4.28 9.56 12.35
N LEU A 154 3.98 9.47 13.65
CA LEU A 154 3.99 10.62 14.55
C LEU A 154 4.84 10.31 15.78
N TYR A 155 5.52 11.33 16.28
CA TYR A 155 6.11 11.33 17.60
C TYR A 155 5.25 12.17 18.54
N GLN A 156 4.61 11.52 19.49
CA GLN A 156 3.91 12.14 20.60
C GLN A 156 4.81 12.13 21.83
N LYS A 157 5.07 13.30 22.42
CA LYS A 157 5.75 13.35 23.72
C LYS A 157 4.90 12.62 24.75
N GLN A 158 5.52 11.68 25.47
CA GLN A 158 4.92 10.99 26.60
C GLN A 158 5.05 11.85 27.86
#